data_AF-A0A820KLM9-F1
#
_entry.id   AF-A0A820KLM9-F1
#
_cell.length_a   1.000
_cell.length_b   1.000
_cell.length_c   1.000
_cell.angle_alpha   90.00
_cell.angle_beta   90.00
_cell.angle_gamma   90.00
#
_symmetry.space_group_name_H-M   'P 1'
#
loop_
_entity.id
_entity.type
_entity.pdbx_description
1 polymer ?
#
loop_
_entity_poly.entity_id
_entity_poly.type
_entity_poly.pdbx_seq_one_letter_code
_entity_poly.pdbx_strand_id
1 'polypeptide(L)'
;MRCDYSITPSMIGAQAGLTWVYNEPSVVTTFDEAHPLAISGKKCNDSSFCLWYLSPVWTFADPNNTQYALLGEFNKWTAVSRQRFTSLTTNPERTTTIVGLVGGTIEIVEFLVYHSKLVIVRLNCSLSCAEGILQITLSTVTCFS
;
A
#
# COMPACT_ATOMS: atom_id res chain seq x y z
N MET A 1 -12.03 28.07 -14.26
CA MET A 1 -11.80 27.88 -12.80
C MET A 1 -12.04 26.40 -12.52
N ARG A 2 -11.04 25.65 -12.03
CA ARG A 2 -11.30 24.26 -11.61
C ARG A 2 -11.93 24.31 -10.23
N CYS A 3 -13.14 23.76 -10.10
CA CYS A 3 -13.82 23.65 -8.82
C CYS A 3 -13.22 22.50 -8.01
N ASP A 4 -13.28 22.60 -6.69
CA ASP A 4 -13.01 21.46 -5.82
C ASP A 4 -14.11 20.41 -6.03
N TYR A 5 -13.74 19.13 -6.02
CA TYR A 5 -14.67 18.03 -6.22
C TYR A 5 -14.22 16.79 -5.44
N SER A 6 -15.13 15.84 -5.25
CA SER A 6 -14.83 14.58 -4.57
C SER A 6 -14.97 13.41 -5.54
N ILE A 7 -14.15 12.39 -5.34
CA ILE A 7 -14.20 11.13 -6.09
C ILE A 7 -14.57 10.01 -5.12
N THR A 8 -15.57 9.19 -5.45
CA THR A 8 -15.84 7.91 -4.78
C THR A 8 -15.25 6.75 -5.57
N PRO A 9 -15.06 5.55 -4.97
CA PRO A 9 -14.60 4.38 -5.72
C PRO A 9 -15.49 4.07 -6.94
N SER A 10 -16.81 4.13 -6.78
CA SER A 10 -17.78 3.86 -7.85
C SER A 10 -17.63 4.78 -9.07
N MET A 11 -17.25 6.05 -8.88
CA MET A 11 -17.04 7.00 -9.97
C MET A 11 -15.89 6.63 -10.92
N ILE A 12 -14.90 5.88 -10.42
CA ILE A 12 -13.70 5.51 -11.17
C ILE A 12 -13.59 4.00 -11.41
N GLY A 13 -14.66 3.24 -11.11
CA GLY A 13 -14.66 1.79 -11.22
C GLY A 13 -13.64 1.10 -10.32
N ALA A 14 -13.30 1.73 -9.18
CA ALA A 14 -12.37 1.20 -8.19
C ALA A 14 -13.10 0.49 -7.04
N GLN A 15 -12.36 -0.28 -6.25
CA GLN A 15 -12.84 -0.88 -5.01
C GLN A 15 -12.53 0.03 -3.81
N ALA A 16 -13.23 -0.18 -2.70
CA ALA A 16 -12.89 0.47 -1.45
C ALA A 16 -11.52 0.01 -0.94
N GLY A 17 -10.83 0.88 -0.20
CA GLY A 17 -9.50 0.59 0.33
C GLY A 17 -8.89 1.77 1.05
N LEU A 18 -7.58 1.92 0.89
CA LEU A 18 -6.81 3.03 1.43
C LEU A 18 -6.16 3.81 0.31
N THR A 19 -6.19 5.13 0.41
CA THR A 19 -5.47 6.04 -0.47
C THR A 19 -4.33 6.74 0.26
N TRP A 20 -3.27 7.04 -0.47
CA TRP A 20 -2.16 7.87 0.01
C TRP A 20 -1.57 8.65 -1.16
N VAL A 21 -0.89 9.75 -0.84
CA VAL A 21 -0.28 10.63 -1.85
C VAL A 21 1.15 10.16 -2.13
N TYR A 22 1.57 10.16 -3.39
CA TYR A 22 2.90 9.72 -3.81
C TYR A 22 4.05 10.37 -3.03
N ASN A 23 3.95 11.68 -2.76
CA ASN A 23 4.96 12.45 -2.03
C ASN A 23 4.73 12.50 -0.51
N GLU A 24 3.65 11.92 -0.01
CA GLU A 24 3.31 11.92 1.41
C GLU A 24 2.68 10.57 1.82
N PRO A 25 3.40 9.44 1.64
CA PRO A 25 2.84 8.12 1.87
C PRO A 25 2.63 7.81 3.35
N SER A 26 3.11 8.68 4.25
CA SER A 26 2.82 8.63 5.68
C SER A 26 1.38 9.00 6.03
N VAL A 27 0.65 9.64 5.10
CA VAL A 27 -0.74 10.03 5.28
C VAL A 27 -1.61 9.09 4.46
N VAL A 28 -2.17 8.10 5.15
CA VAL A 28 -3.08 7.11 4.58
C VAL A 28 -4.50 7.44 5.02
N THR A 29 -5.43 7.46 4.06
CA THR A 29 -6.84 7.80 4.29
C THR A 29 -7.74 6.70 3.78
N THR A 30 -8.80 6.38 4.52
CA THR A 30 -9.85 5.48 4.04
C THR A 30 -10.49 6.04 2.77
N PHE A 31 -10.72 5.16 1.80
CA PHE A 31 -11.37 5.47 0.54
C PHE A 31 -12.51 4.50 0.29
N ASP A 32 -13.73 4.96 0.53
CA ASP A 32 -14.96 4.23 0.31
C ASP A 32 -16.09 5.20 -0.09
N GLU A 33 -17.33 4.71 -0.24
CA GLU A 33 -18.45 5.56 -0.64
C GLU A 33 -18.84 6.61 0.43
N ALA A 34 -18.55 6.36 1.71
CA ALA A 34 -18.77 7.30 2.81
C ALA A 34 -17.59 8.26 3.03
N HIS A 35 -16.38 7.85 2.61
CA HIS A 35 -15.13 8.59 2.72
C HIS A 35 -14.52 8.84 1.34
N PRO A 36 -15.09 9.77 0.55
CA PRO A 36 -14.57 10.07 -0.77
C PRO A 36 -13.26 10.87 -0.71
N LEU A 37 -12.46 10.76 -1.77
CA LEU A 37 -11.23 11.53 -1.93
C LEU A 37 -11.56 12.96 -2.38
N ALA A 38 -11.22 13.95 -1.55
CA ALA A 38 -11.39 15.36 -1.89
C ALA A 38 -10.23 15.89 -2.74
N ILE A 39 -10.55 16.35 -3.95
CA ILE A 39 -9.61 16.96 -4.89
C ILE A 39 -9.78 18.47 -4.85
N SER A 40 -8.72 19.18 -4.43
CA SER A 40 -8.72 20.64 -4.48
C SER A 40 -8.11 21.14 -5.79
N GLY A 41 -8.88 21.93 -6.55
CA GLY A 41 -8.41 22.56 -7.79
C GLY A 41 -7.30 23.59 -7.57
N LYS A 42 -7.12 24.08 -6.33
CA LYS A 42 -5.98 24.92 -5.96
C LYS A 42 -4.69 24.11 -5.82
N LYS A 43 -4.77 22.89 -5.27
CA LYS A 43 -3.62 22.02 -5.02
C LYS A 43 -3.25 21.13 -6.19
N CYS A 44 -4.25 20.71 -6.97
CA CYS A 44 -4.09 19.77 -8.07
C CYS A 44 -4.56 20.43 -9.36
N ASN A 45 -3.60 21.02 -10.09
CA ASN A 45 -3.84 21.82 -11.29
C ASN A 45 -2.80 21.48 -12.38
N ASP A 46 -2.82 22.18 -13.51
CA ASP A 46 -1.92 21.87 -14.64
C ASP A 46 -0.43 22.10 -14.33
N SER A 47 -0.14 22.92 -13.31
CA SER A 47 1.21 23.14 -12.77
C SER A 47 1.53 22.27 -11.55
N SER A 48 0.55 21.56 -10.98
CA SER A 48 0.70 20.69 -9.82
C SER A 48 0.01 19.35 -10.03
N PHE A 49 0.79 18.36 -10.47
CA PHE A 49 0.34 16.99 -10.64
C PHE A 49 0.13 16.32 -9.27
N CYS A 50 -1.04 15.73 -9.07
CA CYS A 50 -1.34 14.96 -7.87
C CYS A 50 -1.55 13.50 -8.24
N LEU A 51 -0.76 12.64 -7.60
CA LEU A 51 -0.81 11.19 -7.77
C LEU A 51 -1.20 10.56 -6.44
N TRP A 52 -2.35 9.89 -6.46
CA TRP A 52 -2.80 9.05 -5.36
C TRP A 52 -2.75 7.60 -5.81
N TYR A 53 -2.36 6.75 -4.88
CA TYR A 53 -2.48 5.32 -5.07
C TYR A 53 -3.63 4.80 -4.22
N LEU A 54 -4.12 3.63 -4.61
CA LEU A 54 -5.17 2.90 -3.93
C LEU A 54 -4.67 1.50 -3.64
N SER A 55 -4.85 1.04 -2.41
CA SER A 55 -4.60 -0.34 -2.02
C SER A 55 -5.81 -0.93 -1.33
N PRO A 56 -6.17 -2.20 -1.66
CA PRO A 56 -7.19 -2.90 -0.91
C PRO A 56 -6.71 -3.14 0.53
N VAL A 57 -7.68 -3.25 1.44
CA VAL A 57 -7.43 -3.54 2.86
C VAL A 57 -7.75 -4.99 3.13
N TRP A 58 -6.79 -5.69 3.72
CA TRP A 58 -6.98 -7.05 4.22
C TRP A 58 -7.11 -7.02 5.74
N THR A 59 -7.89 -7.96 6.26
CA THR A 59 -8.17 -8.07 7.70
C THR A 59 -7.73 -9.44 8.18
N PHE A 60 -6.92 -9.47 9.22
CA PHE A 60 -6.55 -10.67 9.92
C PHE A 60 -7.69 -11.15 10.84
N ALA A 61 -7.75 -12.46 11.08
CA ALA A 61 -8.74 -13.06 11.97
C ALA A 61 -8.27 -13.02 13.44
N ASP A 62 -8.06 -11.82 13.98
CA ASP A 62 -7.87 -11.61 15.42
C ASP A 62 -9.05 -10.84 16.02
N PRO A 63 -9.25 -10.87 17.36
CA PRO A 63 -10.38 -10.20 18.01
C PRO A 63 -10.46 -8.68 17.75
N ASN A 64 -9.36 -8.05 17.34
CA ASN A 64 -9.29 -6.62 17.06
C ASN A 64 -9.49 -6.29 15.57
N ASN A 65 -9.70 -7.28 14.70
CA ASN A 65 -9.77 -7.11 13.25
C ASN A 65 -8.60 -6.29 12.70
N THR A 66 -7.38 -6.71 13.03
CA THR A 66 -6.15 -6.04 12.60
C THR A 66 -6.08 -6.01 11.09
N GLN A 67 -6.00 -4.81 10.54
CA GLN A 67 -5.93 -4.57 9.10
C GLN A 67 -4.51 -4.31 8.64
N TYR A 68 -4.22 -4.70 7.40
CA TYR A 68 -3.01 -4.31 6.68
C TYR A 68 -3.30 -3.97 5.20
N ALA A 69 -2.42 -3.18 4.60
CA ALA A 69 -2.41 -2.92 3.16
C ALA A 69 -0.98 -2.74 2.66
N LEU A 70 -0.70 -3.22 1.44
CA LEU A 70 0.57 -3.01 0.76
C LEU A 70 0.56 -1.62 0.13
N LEU A 71 1.39 -0.70 0.62
CA LEU A 71 1.57 0.61 -0.01
C LEU A 71 2.67 0.58 -1.08
N GLY A 72 3.43 -0.52 -1.10
CA GLY A 72 4.35 -0.82 -2.18
C GLY A 72 5.77 -0.32 -1.95
N GLU A 73 6.50 -0.06 -3.03
CA GLU A 73 7.90 0.38 -2.98
C GLU A 73 8.00 1.88 -2.70
N PHE A 74 8.84 2.26 -1.74
CA PHE A 74 9.10 3.66 -1.43
C PHE A 74 9.86 4.33 -2.58
N ASN A 75 9.62 5.63 -2.79
CA ASN A 75 10.23 6.45 -3.84
C ASN A 75 9.95 6.04 -5.31
N LYS A 76 9.02 5.13 -5.59
CA LYS A 76 8.66 4.75 -6.95
C LYS A 76 7.34 5.38 -7.42
N TRP A 77 7.30 5.79 -8.71
CA TRP A 77 6.11 6.30 -9.40
C TRP A 77 5.01 5.24 -9.60
N THR A 78 5.32 3.99 -9.31
CA THR A 78 4.36 2.90 -9.23
C THR A 78 4.47 2.30 -7.84
N ALA A 79 3.39 2.36 -7.07
CA ALA A 79 3.32 1.77 -5.74
C ALA A 79 3.69 0.28 -5.76
N VAL A 80 2.94 -0.54 -6.52
CA VAL A 80 3.14 -1.98 -6.58
C VAL A 80 3.45 -2.40 -8.01
N SER A 81 4.65 -2.93 -8.25
CA SER A 81 5.05 -3.46 -9.56
C SER A 81 4.77 -4.95 -9.67
N ARG A 82 4.01 -5.37 -10.70
CA ARG A 82 3.78 -6.79 -10.99
C ARG A 82 5.07 -7.56 -11.35
N GLN A 83 6.12 -6.84 -11.74
CA GLN A 83 7.43 -7.45 -11.98
C GLN A 83 8.19 -7.71 -10.68
N ARG A 84 7.75 -7.14 -9.56
CA ARG A 84 8.41 -7.26 -8.26
C ARG A 84 7.62 -8.12 -7.29
N PHE A 85 6.32 -7.92 -7.21
CA PHE A 85 5.41 -8.67 -6.34
C PHE A 85 4.89 -9.89 -7.11
N THR A 86 5.47 -11.06 -6.84
CA THR A 86 5.19 -12.30 -7.60
C THR A 86 4.06 -13.13 -6.99
N SER A 87 3.85 -13.02 -5.69
CA SER A 87 2.78 -13.73 -4.99
C SER A 87 2.29 -12.97 -3.76
N LEU A 88 1.05 -13.25 -3.37
CA LEU A 88 0.43 -12.77 -2.15
C LEU A 88 -0.44 -13.90 -1.59
N THR A 89 0.03 -14.55 -0.54
CA THR A 89 -0.63 -15.73 0.04
C THR A 89 -0.87 -15.50 1.51
N THR A 90 -2.13 -15.63 1.94
CA THR A 90 -2.51 -15.57 3.35
C THR A 90 -2.80 -16.98 3.85
N ASN A 91 -2.32 -17.31 5.05
CA ASN A 91 -2.59 -18.63 5.64
C ASN A 91 -4.09 -18.83 5.91
N PRO A 92 -4.57 -20.08 6.03
CA PRO A 92 -5.99 -20.37 6.26
C PRO A 92 -6.56 -19.69 7.51
N GLU A 93 -5.75 -19.56 8.56
CA GLU A 93 -6.12 -18.91 9.82
C GLU A 93 -6.19 -17.37 9.71
N ARG A 94 -5.76 -16.79 8.58
CA ARG A 94 -5.69 -15.34 8.34
C ARG A 94 -4.95 -14.60 9.46
N THR A 95 -3.81 -15.10 9.87
CA THR A 95 -2.93 -14.48 10.88
C THR A 95 -1.59 -14.04 10.29
N THR A 96 -1.24 -14.57 9.12
CA THR A 96 0.02 -14.30 8.42
C THR A 96 -0.23 -14.20 6.93
N THR A 97 0.33 -13.17 6.33
CA THR A 97 0.40 -12.99 4.88
C THR A 97 1.84 -12.97 4.43
N ILE A 98 2.13 -13.78 3.42
CA ILE A 98 3.43 -13.92 2.78
C ILE A 98 3.35 -13.29 1.39
N VAL A 99 4.30 -12.40 1.11
CA VAL A 99 4.43 -11.71 -0.17
C VAL A 99 5.74 -12.12 -0.80
N GLY A 100 5.66 -12.74 -1.98
CA GLY A 100 6.83 -13.08 -2.78
C GLY A 100 7.36 -11.86 -3.51
N LEU A 101 8.68 -11.65 -3.42
CA LEU A 101 9.38 -10.54 -4.04
C LEU A 101 10.45 -11.06 -5.00
N VAL A 102 10.63 -10.36 -6.12
CA VAL A 102 11.73 -10.59 -7.06
C VAL A 102 12.40 -9.27 -7.44
N GLY A 103 13.71 -9.28 -7.61
CA GLY A 103 14.48 -8.09 -7.97
C GLY A 103 15.90 -8.38 -8.42
N GLY A 104 16.79 -7.43 -8.24
CA GLY A 104 18.22 -7.58 -8.52
C GLY A 104 18.92 -8.38 -7.43
N THR A 105 19.99 -9.07 -7.80
CA THR A 105 20.88 -9.75 -6.84
C THR A 105 21.54 -8.72 -5.93
N ILE A 106 21.46 -8.92 -4.61
CA ILE A 106 22.00 -8.03 -3.57
C ILE A 106 21.33 -6.64 -3.59
N GLU A 107 20.14 -6.52 -4.20
CA GLU A 107 19.35 -5.29 -4.15
C GLU A 107 18.74 -5.12 -2.76
N ILE A 108 18.78 -3.88 -2.24
CA ILE A 108 17.97 -3.48 -1.07
C ILE A 108 16.79 -2.68 -1.59
N VAL A 109 15.60 -3.23 -1.42
CA VAL A 109 14.34 -2.59 -1.80
C VAL A 109 13.62 -2.13 -0.55
N GLU A 110 13.13 -0.90 -0.58
CA GLU A 110 12.37 -0.34 0.52
C GLU A 110 10.88 -0.40 0.27
N PHE A 111 10.13 -0.95 1.24
CA PHE A 111 8.69 -1.13 1.15
C PHE A 111 7.95 -0.40 2.26
N LEU A 112 6.74 0.04 1.94
CA LEU A 112 5.77 0.59 2.87
C LEU A 112 4.57 -0.34 3.01
N VAL A 113 4.19 -0.60 4.25
CA VAL A 113 3.01 -1.38 4.63
C VAL A 113 2.19 -0.58 5.62
N TYR A 114 0.91 -0.39 5.35
CA TYR A 114 -0.04 0.04 6.36
C TYR A 114 -0.40 -1.15 7.25
N HIS A 115 -0.40 -0.94 8.55
CA HIS A 115 -0.79 -1.91 9.56
C HIS A 115 -1.53 -1.17 10.68
N SER A 116 -2.82 -1.42 10.84
CA SER A 116 -3.69 -0.68 11.79
C SER A 116 -3.14 -0.53 13.22
N LYS A 117 -2.34 -1.49 13.71
CA LYS A 117 -1.67 -1.40 15.03
C LYS A 117 -0.26 -0.79 15.00
N LEU A 118 0.47 -0.94 13.90
CA LEU A 118 1.87 -0.48 13.77
C LEU A 118 1.98 0.81 12.95
N VAL A 119 0.84 1.34 12.51
CA VAL A 119 0.67 2.47 11.60
C VAL A 119 1.28 2.18 10.24
N ILE A 120 2.44 2.75 9.92
CA ILE A 120 3.11 2.57 8.64
C ILE A 120 4.49 2.02 8.93
N VAL A 121 4.74 0.82 8.42
CA VAL A 121 6.00 0.12 8.60
C VAL A 121 6.82 0.27 7.32
N ARG A 122 8.02 0.84 7.48
CA ARG A 122 9.03 1.00 6.44
C ARG A 122 10.08 -0.10 6.61
N LEU A 123 10.31 -0.89 5.56
CA LEU A 123 11.17 -2.07 5.61
C LEU A 123 12.19 -2.06 4.50
N ASN A 124 13.45 -2.34 4.84
CA ASN A 124 14.51 -2.60 3.88
C ASN A 124 14.63 -4.12 3.68
N CYS A 125 14.26 -4.59 2.49
CA CYS A 125 14.36 -5.98 2.07
C CYS A 125 15.63 -6.18 1.25
N SER A 126 16.56 -6.98 1.76
CA SER A 126 17.70 -7.45 0.95
C SER A 126 17.26 -8.66 0.10
N LEU A 127 17.61 -8.69 -1.19
CA LEU A 127 17.27 -9.80 -2.09
C LEU A 127 18.54 -10.60 -2.41
N SER A 128 18.74 -11.74 -1.74
CA SER A 128 20.02 -12.47 -1.75
C SER A 128 20.30 -13.17 -3.09
N CYS A 129 19.27 -13.78 -3.68
CA CYS A 129 19.32 -14.52 -4.94
C CYS A 129 18.30 -14.00 -5.96
N ALA A 130 18.11 -12.67 -6.01
CA ALA A 130 17.03 -12.01 -6.75
C ALA A 130 15.61 -12.34 -6.23
N GLU A 131 15.48 -13.10 -5.15
CA GLU A 131 14.22 -13.42 -4.49
C GLU A 131 14.24 -12.92 -3.04
N GLY A 132 13.05 -12.70 -2.49
CA GLY A 132 12.85 -12.34 -1.09
C GLY A 132 11.41 -12.55 -0.66
N ILE A 133 11.19 -12.53 0.65
CA ILE A 133 9.88 -12.75 1.26
C ILE A 133 9.58 -11.60 2.22
N LEU A 134 8.52 -10.86 1.96
CA LEU A 134 7.92 -9.96 2.93
C LEU A 134 6.83 -10.72 3.69
N GLN A 135 6.96 -10.81 5.00
CA GLN A 135 6.00 -11.45 5.89
C GLN A 135 5.30 -10.41 6.76
N ILE A 136 3.98 -10.37 6.68
CA ILE A 136 3.10 -9.51 7.47
C ILE A 136 2.34 -10.41 8.44
N THR A 137 2.44 -10.13 9.73
CA THR A 137 1.72 -10.85 10.79
C THR A 137 0.93 -9.88 11.64
N LEU A 138 0.15 -10.39 12.59
CA LEU A 138 -0.64 -9.61 13.55
C LEU A 138 0.15 -8.56 14.36
N SER A 139 1.44 -8.82 14.61
CA SER A 139 2.26 -8.03 15.53
C SER A 139 3.57 -7.55 14.92
N THR A 140 3.94 -8.07 13.75
CA THR A 140 5.21 -7.74 13.11
C THR A 140 5.05 -7.67 11.60
N VAL A 141 5.93 -6.88 10.98
CA VAL A 141 6.18 -6.96 9.55
C VAL A 141 7.68 -7.12 9.37
N THR A 142 8.11 -8.16 8.67
CA THR A 142 9.51 -8.53 8.53
C THR A 142 9.83 -8.93 7.10
N CYS A 143 11.09 -8.81 6.72
CA CYS A 143 11.56 -9.23 5.40
C CYS A 143 12.70 -10.24 5.52
N PHE A 144 12.66 -11.27 4.67
CA PHE A 144 13.63 -12.35 4.58
C PHE A 144 14.20 -12.42 3.16
N SER A 145 15.43 -12.87 3.05
CA SER A 145 16.21 -12.95 1.80
C SER A 145 16.64 -14.36 1.49
#